data_AF-A0A7C1PMH7-F1
#
_entry.id   AF-A0A7C1PMH7-F1
#
_cell.length_a   1.000
_cell.length_b   1.000
_cell.length_c   1.000
_cell.angle_alpha   90.00
_cell.angle_beta   90.00
_cell.angle_gamma   90.00
#
_symmetry.space_group_name_H-M   'P 1'
#
loop_
_entity.id
_entity.type
_entity.pdbx_description
1 polymer ?
#
loop_
_entity_poly.entity_id
_entity_poly.type
_entity_poly.pdbx_seq_one_letter_code
_entity_poly.pdbx_strand_id
1 'polypeptide(L)' 'MDIGIDVAQPKEECNDQNCPFHGGLKVRGQVIEGKVVSDKSHQTVVVERKYTRYN' A
#
# COMPACT_ATOMS: atom_id res chain seq x y z
N MET A 1 1.17 4.43 -15.50
CA MET A 1 2.25 5.01 -14.67
C MET A 1 2.94 3.86 -13.95
N ASP A 2 4.28 3.82 -13.96
CA ASP A 2 5.05 2.79 -13.26
C ASP A 2 5.43 3.31 -11.86
N ILE A 3 5.14 2.52 -10.82
CA ILE A 3 5.40 2.84 -9.41
C ILE A 3 6.60 2.08 -8.84
N GLY A 4 7.34 1.34 -9.68
CA GLY A 4 8.54 0.60 -9.29
C GLY A 4 8.27 -0.75 -8.60
N ILE A 5 7.03 -1.24 -8.67
CA ILE A 5 6.64 -2.60 -8.27
C ILE A 5 5.75 -3.20 -9.36
N ASP A 6 5.88 -4.52 -9.58
CA ASP A 6 5.14 -5.23 -10.63
C ASP A 6 3.70 -5.52 -10.16
N VAL A 7 2.81 -4.54 -10.38
CA VAL A 7 1.39 -4.63 -10.05
C VAL A 7 0.53 -4.03 -11.16
N ALA A 8 -0.68 -4.56 -11.31
CA ALA A 8 -1.63 -4.01 -12.27
C ALA A 8 -2.04 -2.59 -11.89
N GLN A 9 -2.18 -1.73 -12.90
CA GLN A 9 -2.70 -0.38 -12.70
C GLN A 9 -4.18 -0.42 -12.32
N PRO A 10 -4.63 0.53 -11.47
CA PRO A 10 -6.05 0.66 -11.14
C PRO A 10 -6.88 0.98 -12.40
N LYS A 11 -8.14 0.52 -12.41
CA LYS A 11 -9.07 0.77 -13.52
C LYS A 11 -9.69 2.17 -13.47
N GLU A 12 -9.78 2.75 -12.29
CA GLU A 12 -10.41 4.04 -12.03
C GLU A 12 -9.36 5.07 -11.61
N GLU A 13 -9.57 6.32 -12.05
CA GLU A 13 -8.74 7.45 -11.68
C GLU A 13 -9.17 8.04 -10.32
N CYS A 14 -8.22 8.64 -9.60
CA CYS A 14 -8.51 9.34 -8.35
C CYS A 14 -7.65 10.60 -8.18
N ASN A 15 -8.14 11.55 -7.37
CA ASN A 15 -7.49 12.84 -7.10
C ASN A 15 -6.74 12.87 -5.75
N ASP A 16 -6.35 11.71 -5.23
CA ASP A 16 -5.68 11.61 -3.93
C ASP A 16 -4.18 11.91 -4.06
N GLN A 17 -3.70 12.93 -3.34
CA GLN A 17 -2.29 13.33 -3.29
C GLN A 17 -1.36 12.20 -2.82
N ASN A 18 -1.89 11.29 -2.00
CA ASN A 18 -1.16 10.15 -1.43
C ASN A 18 -1.32 8.87 -2.29
N CYS A 19 -2.02 8.93 -3.42
CA CYS A 19 -2.11 7.79 -4.33
C CYS A 19 -0.73 7.51 -4.96
N PRO A 20 -0.22 6.27 -4.91
CA PRO A 20 1.01 5.91 -5.62
C PRO A 20 0.93 6.06 -7.14
N PHE A 21 -0.27 5.95 -7.72
CA PHE A 21 -0.48 5.95 -9.17
C PHE A 21 -0.83 7.32 -9.74
N HIS A 22 -1.74 8.08 -9.10
CA HIS A 22 -2.23 9.36 -9.61
C HIS A 22 -1.72 10.57 -8.83
N GLY A 23 -1.12 10.35 -7.65
CA GLY A 23 -0.62 11.38 -6.75
C GLY A 23 0.88 11.63 -6.88
N GLY A 24 1.44 12.31 -5.89
CA GLY A 24 2.88 12.62 -5.82
C GLY A 24 3.70 11.64 -4.97
N LEU A 25 3.05 10.66 -4.34
CA LEU A 25 3.68 9.77 -3.37
C LEU A 25 4.55 8.71 -4.06
N LYS A 26 5.85 8.72 -3.76
CA LYS A 26 6.81 7.73 -4.30
C LYS A 26 6.87 6.49 -3.43
N VAL A 27 6.75 5.31 -4.05
CA VAL A 27 6.94 4.00 -3.39
C VAL A 27 8.44 3.70 -3.31
N ARG A 28 8.91 3.31 -2.12
CA ARG A 28 10.33 2.97 -1.85
C ARG A 28 10.43 2.08 -0.61
N GLY A 29 11.51 1.29 -0.54
CA GLY A 29 11.83 0.47 0.64
C GLY A 29 11.34 -0.97 0.51
N GLN A 30 11.10 -1.60 1.66
CA GLN A 30 10.72 -3.02 1.73
C GLN A 30 9.25 -3.24 1.37
N VAL A 31 8.98 -4.25 0.56
CA VAL A 31 7.63 -4.79 0.34
C VAL A 31 7.35 -5.85 1.41
N ILE A 32 6.21 -5.74 2.09
CA ILE A 32 5.78 -6.69 3.13
C ILE A 32 4.38 -7.24 2.80
N GLU A 33 4.14 -8.47 3.20
CA GLU A 33 2.82 -9.10 3.18
C GLU A 33 2.24 -9.16 4.60
N GLY A 34 0.94 -8.92 4.72
CA GLY A 34 0.22 -8.92 6.00
C GLY A 34 -1.29 -8.99 5.80
N LYS A 35 -2.03 -9.21 6.89
CA LYS A 35 -3.50 -9.35 6.87
C LYS A 35 -4.16 -8.03 7.24
N VAL A 36 -5.11 -7.56 6.45
CA VAL A 36 -5.94 -6.40 6.81
C VAL A 36 -6.84 -6.77 7.98
N VAL A 37 -6.78 -6.00 9.07
CA VAL A 37 -7.58 -6.22 10.30
C VAL A 37 -8.59 -5.10 10.58
N SER A 38 -8.45 -3.94 9.93
CA SER A 38 -9.42 -2.84 10.01
C SER A 38 -9.34 -1.94 8.78
N ASP A 39 -10.49 -1.52 8.30
CA ASP A 39 -10.71 -0.61 7.16
C ASP A 39 -11.57 0.61 7.55
N LYS A 40 -11.86 0.78 8.84
CA LYS A 40 -12.73 1.86 9.36
C LYS A 40 -12.12 3.25 9.24
N SER A 41 -10.82 3.34 8.99
CA SER A 41 -10.09 4.59 8.86
C SER A 41 -10.28 5.17 7.46
N HIS A 42 -10.46 6.49 7.38
CA HIS A 42 -10.59 7.17 6.08
C HIS A 42 -9.30 7.02 5.26
N GLN A 43 -9.41 6.44 4.05
CA GLN A 43 -8.30 6.24 3.10
C GLN A 43 -7.07 5.51 3.69
N THR A 44 -7.26 4.69 4.72
CA THR A 44 -6.17 3.95 5.38
C THR A 44 -6.68 2.61 5.90
N VAL A 45 -5.85 1.58 5.85
CA VAL A 45 -6.13 0.27 6.45
C VAL A 45 -5.09 -0.07 7.50
N VAL A 46 -5.48 -0.85 8.51
CA VAL A 46 -4.57 -1.42 9.50
C VAL A 46 -4.20 -2.83 9.08
N VAL A 47 -2.91 -3.10 8.95
CA VAL A 47 -2.37 -4.39 8.51
C VAL A 47 -1.62 -5.07 9.66
N GLU A 48 -2.01 -6.29 10.01
CA GLU A 48 -1.30 -7.15 10.96
C GLU A 48 -0.21 -7.94 10.24
N ARG A 49 1.02 -7.90 10.80
CA ARG A 49 2.14 -8.73 10.34
C ARG A 49 2.62 -9.64 11.47
N LYS A 50 2.48 -10.94 11.29
CA LYS A 50 3.04 -11.96 12.20
C LYS A 50 4.43 -12.34 11.75
N TYR A 51 5.37 -12.38 12.68
CA TYR A 51 6.72 -12.86 12.43
C TYR A 51 7.26 -13.57 13.68
N THR A 52 8.00 -14.65 13.49
CA THR A 52 8.66 -15.38 14.57
C THR A 52 10.05 -14.81 14.78
N ARG A 53 10.38 -14.43 16.02
CA ARG A 53 11.75 -14.11 16.40
C ARG A 53 12.41 -15.35 16.99
N TYR A 54 13.54 -15.74 16.42
CA TYR A 54 14.43 -16.72 17.01
C TYR A 54 15.47 -15.97 17.84
N ASN A 55 15.72 -16.44 19.06
CA ASN A 55 16.78 -15.96 19.95
C ASN A 55 17.98 -16.90 19.89
#